data_AF-A0A162FU45-F1
#
_entry.id   AF-A0A162FU45-F1
#
_cell.length_a   1.000
_cell.length_b   1.000
_cell.length_c   1.000
_cell.angle_alpha   90.00
_cell.angle_beta   90.00
_cell.angle_gamma   90.00
#
_symmetry.space_group_name_H-M   'P 1'
#
loop_
_entity.id
_entity.type
_entity.pdbx_description
1 polymer ?
#
loop_
_entity_poly.entity_id
_entity_poly.type
_entity_poly.pdbx_seq_one_letter_code
_entity_poly.pdbx_strand_id
1 'polypeptide(L)'
;MIKYVVAGMMVLGLASLAQANEGGACAKDRETLCAGVEHGGGKIAKCMKENQDKLSSECKAHMEKAKEAMKDMKEACHDDVEKFCGDVKPGKGRIMKCMKEHKEELSAACKEEIASAKEMRKKRK
;
A
#
# COMPACT_ATOMS: atom_id res chain seq x y z
N MET A 1 -40.47 -33.01 34.44
CA MET A 1 -39.14 -33.65 34.59
C MET A 1 -38.73 -34.14 33.20
N ILE A 2 -38.20 -33.26 32.36
CA ILE A 2 -36.77 -32.90 32.30
C ILE A 2 -35.95 -34.12 31.87
N LYS A 3 -35.51 -34.14 30.61
CA LYS A 3 -34.10 -34.47 30.33
C LYS A 3 -33.54 -34.18 28.93
N TYR A 4 -34.33 -33.89 27.89
CA TYR A 4 -33.74 -33.71 26.55
C TYR A 4 -34.30 -32.56 25.71
N VAL A 5 -34.59 -31.43 26.36
CA VAL A 5 -34.61 -30.12 25.67
C VAL A 5 -33.24 -29.48 25.93
N VAL A 6 -32.59 -28.98 24.88
CA VAL A 6 -31.32 -28.21 24.86
C VAL A 6 -30.00 -29.00 24.84
N ALA A 7 -29.64 -29.57 23.68
CA ALA A 7 -28.23 -29.83 23.32
C ALA A 7 -28.06 -29.98 21.80
N GLY A 8 -28.58 -29.03 21.02
CA GLY A 8 -28.55 -29.12 19.56
C GLY A 8 -28.54 -27.74 18.92
N MET A 9 -27.33 -27.25 18.62
CA MET A 9 -27.03 -26.29 17.54
C MET A 9 -27.77 -24.95 17.55
N MET A 10 -27.56 -24.13 18.58
CA MET A 10 -27.46 -22.68 18.37
C MET A 10 -26.04 -22.25 18.74
N VAL A 11 -25.12 -22.49 17.81
CA VAL A 11 -23.92 -21.66 17.75
C VAL A 11 -24.44 -20.29 17.35
N LEU A 12 -24.68 -19.42 18.34
CA LEU A 12 -24.64 -17.98 18.15
C LEU A 12 -23.21 -17.65 17.74
N GLY A 13 -22.91 -17.96 16.48
CA GLY A 13 -21.70 -17.54 15.83
C GLY A 13 -21.81 -16.03 15.78
N LEU A 14 -21.04 -15.36 16.63
CA LEU A 14 -20.51 -14.06 16.27
C LEU A 14 -19.71 -14.31 15.00
N ALA A 15 -20.38 -14.25 13.85
CA ALA A 15 -19.74 -14.16 12.56
C ALA A 15 -18.90 -12.91 12.67
N SER A 16 -17.60 -13.11 12.93
CA SER A 16 -16.61 -12.07 12.85
C SER A 16 -16.86 -11.37 11.53
N LEU A 17 -17.29 -10.11 11.61
CA LEU A 17 -17.25 -9.19 10.48
C LEU A 17 -15.77 -8.97 10.18
N ALA A 18 -15.13 -9.97 9.59
CA ALA A 18 -13.91 -9.79 8.83
C ALA A 18 -14.33 -8.91 7.66
N GLN A 19 -14.23 -7.60 7.86
CA GLN A 19 -14.38 -6.62 6.80
C GLN A 19 -13.23 -6.89 5.84
N ALA A 20 -13.47 -7.75 4.85
CA ALA A 20 -12.60 -7.87 3.69
C ALA A 20 -12.64 -6.50 3.02
N ASN A 21 -11.61 -5.70 3.27
CA ASN A 21 -11.47 -4.37 2.70
C ASN A 21 -11.03 -4.53 1.25
N GLU A 22 -11.99 -4.77 0.36
CA GLU A 22 -11.78 -4.87 -1.09
C GLU A 22 -11.35 -3.48 -1.62
N GLY A 23 -10.04 -3.23 -1.61
CA GLY A 23 -9.46 -1.92 -1.95
C GLY A 23 -8.36 -1.44 -1.00
N GLY A 24 -8.08 -2.21 0.07
CA GLY A 24 -7.06 -1.95 1.07
C GLY A 24 -7.41 -0.83 2.05
N ALA A 25 -6.58 -0.65 3.09
CA ALA A 25 -6.83 0.20 4.27
C ALA A 25 -7.38 1.62 4.02
N CYS A 26 -7.15 2.19 2.84
CA CYS A 26 -7.60 3.54 2.47
C CYS A 26 -8.75 3.56 1.45
N ALA A 27 -9.44 2.44 1.19
CA ALA A 27 -10.46 2.35 0.14
C ALA A 27 -11.60 3.35 0.34
N LYS A 28 -12.23 3.31 1.52
CA LYS A 28 -13.35 4.21 1.88
C LYS A 28 -12.92 5.67 1.93
N ASP A 29 -11.74 5.94 2.49
CA ASP A 29 -11.20 7.30 2.54
C ASP A 29 -10.95 7.84 1.12
N ARG A 30 -10.47 6.99 0.19
CA ARG A 30 -10.25 7.38 -1.20
C ARG A 30 -11.56 7.69 -1.92
N GLU A 31 -12.57 6.87 -1.70
CA GLU A 31 -13.88 7.06 -2.31
C GLU A 31 -14.55 8.34 -1.81
N THR A 32 -14.55 8.56 -0.51
CA THR A 32 -15.26 9.69 0.10
C THR A 32 -14.51 11.02 -0.03
N LEU A 33 -13.19 11.01 0.06
CA LEU A 33 -12.38 12.24 0.09
C LEU A 33 -11.75 12.58 -1.28
N CYS A 34 -11.57 11.59 -2.16
CA CYS A 34 -10.78 11.74 -3.39
C CYS A 34 -11.46 11.18 -4.67
N ALA A 35 -12.77 10.94 -4.70
CA ALA A 35 -13.49 10.36 -5.84
C ALA A 35 -13.28 11.07 -7.19
N GLY A 36 -13.02 12.39 -7.19
CA GLY A 36 -12.80 13.17 -8.42
C GLY A 36 -11.32 13.34 -8.82
N VAL A 37 -10.39 12.73 -8.10
CA VAL A 37 -8.96 12.94 -8.33
C VAL A 37 -8.45 11.98 -9.40
N GLU A 38 -7.85 12.54 -10.46
CA GLU A 38 -7.25 11.75 -11.52
C GLU A 38 -6.15 10.82 -11.00
N HIS A 39 -6.04 9.65 -11.61
CA HIS A 39 -5.03 8.66 -11.25
C HIS A 39 -3.64 9.03 -11.79
N GLY A 40 -2.61 8.50 -11.13
CA GLY A 40 -1.22 8.66 -11.54
C GLY A 40 -0.58 9.97 -11.08
N GLY A 41 0.74 10.08 -11.29
CA GLY A 41 1.50 11.28 -10.95
C GLY A 41 1.51 11.68 -9.47
N GLY A 42 1.06 10.80 -8.56
CA GLY A 42 0.95 11.11 -7.13
C GLY A 42 -0.25 11.98 -6.74
N LYS A 43 -1.20 12.23 -7.65
CA LYS A 43 -2.36 13.11 -7.39
C LYS A 43 -3.22 12.60 -6.21
N ILE A 44 -3.52 11.30 -6.16
CA ILE A 44 -4.25 10.69 -5.03
C ILE A 44 -3.46 10.82 -3.72
N ALA A 45 -2.15 10.58 -3.75
CA ALA A 45 -1.31 10.73 -2.56
C ALA A 45 -1.31 12.18 -2.04
N LYS A 46 -1.34 13.17 -2.95
CA LYS A 46 -1.51 14.58 -2.61
C LYS A 46 -2.87 14.84 -1.95
N CYS A 47 -3.98 14.38 -2.55
CA CYS A 47 -5.32 14.50 -1.97
C CYS A 47 -5.41 13.91 -0.56
N MET A 48 -4.83 12.72 -0.36
CA MET A 48 -4.78 12.06 0.94
C MET A 48 -4.00 12.87 1.97
N LYS A 49 -2.87 13.46 1.57
CA LYS A 49 -2.06 14.33 2.44
C LYS A 49 -2.79 15.61 2.83
N GLU A 50 -3.51 16.22 1.89
CA GLU A 50 -4.32 17.43 2.14
C GLU A 50 -5.54 17.13 3.03
N ASN A 51 -6.02 15.89 3.05
CA ASN A 51 -7.11 15.44 3.91
C ASN A 51 -6.63 14.56 5.08
N GLN A 52 -5.33 14.59 5.42
CA GLN A 52 -4.72 13.66 6.36
C GLN A 52 -5.47 13.59 7.70
N ASP A 53 -5.98 14.72 8.19
CA ASP A 53 -6.70 14.79 9.47
C ASP A 53 -8.06 14.07 9.43
N LYS A 54 -8.68 14.04 8.25
CA LYS A 54 -9.99 13.40 7.99
C LYS A 54 -9.88 11.91 7.66
N LEU A 55 -8.68 11.39 7.45
CA LEU A 55 -8.47 9.97 7.18
C LEU A 55 -8.84 9.11 8.39
N SER A 56 -9.36 7.92 8.11
CA SER A 56 -9.56 6.89 9.12
C SER A 56 -8.25 6.52 9.82
N SER A 57 -8.34 6.05 11.06
CA SER A 57 -7.18 5.55 11.82
C SER A 57 -6.47 4.40 11.10
N GLU A 58 -7.23 3.52 10.45
CA GLU A 58 -6.70 2.41 9.65
C GLU A 58 -5.88 2.92 8.46
N CYS A 59 -6.40 3.89 7.70
CA CYS A 59 -5.67 4.47 6.58
C CYS A 59 -4.43 5.24 7.03
N LYS A 60 -4.50 6.02 8.12
CA LYS A 60 -3.33 6.70 8.71
C LYS A 60 -2.23 5.71 9.07
N ALA A 61 -2.56 4.65 9.81
CA ALA A 61 -1.61 3.62 10.18
C ALA A 61 -0.98 2.93 8.96
N HIS A 62 -1.79 2.66 7.94
CA HIS A 62 -1.30 2.11 6.68
C HIS A 62 -0.39 3.09 5.92
N MET A 63 -0.70 4.39 5.90
CA MET A 63 0.11 5.41 5.25
C MET A 63 1.47 5.58 5.91
N GLU A 64 1.55 5.54 7.24
CA GLU A 64 2.84 5.58 7.94
C GLU A 64 3.70 4.34 7.60
N LYS A 65 3.11 3.14 7.56
CA LYS A 65 3.83 1.93 7.11
C LYS A 65 4.31 2.06 5.65
N ALA A 66 3.49 2.63 4.77
CA ALA A 66 3.86 2.85 3.39
C ALA A 66 4.96 3.91 3.24
N LYS A 67 4.99 4.92 4.12
CA LYS A 67 6.01 5.96 4.14
C LYS A 67 7.37 5.42 4.59
N GLU A 68 7.40 4.58 5.63
CA GLU A 68 8.62 3.88 6.05
C GLU A 68 9.16 3.00 4.92
N ALA A 69 8.32 2.16 4.32
CA ALA A 69 8.74 1.31 3.18
C ALA A 69 9.24 2.14 1.98
N MET A 70 8.70 3.33 1.74
CA MET A 70 9.18 4.24 0.69
C MET A 70 10.51 4.89 1.06
N LYS A 71 10.74 5.15 2.34
CA LYS A 71 12.01 5.66 2.86
C LYS A 71 13.10 4.60 2.69
N ASP A 72 12.85 3.38 3.12
CA ASP A 72 13.80 2.25 3.00
C ASP A 72 14.19 2.02 1.54
N MET A 73 13.20 1.97 0.64
CA MET A 73 13.43 1.89 -0.81
C MET A 73 14.27 3.06 -1.32
N LYS A 74 13.97 4.29 -0.90
CA LYS A 74 14.70 5.48 -1.35
C LYS A 74 16.16 5.43 -0.90
N GLU A 75 16.41 5.04 0.34
CA GLU A 75 17.77 4.92 0.88
C GLU A 75 18.55 3.81 0.15
N ALA A 76 17.98 2.62 0.02
CA ALA A 76 18.65 1.49 -0.64
C ALA A 76 18.93 1.73 -2.13
N CYS A 77 18.06 2.46 -2.82
CA CYS A 77 18.17 2.71 -4.26
C CYS A 77 18.72 4.11 -4.61
N HIS A 78 19.12 4.93 -3.63
CA HIS A 78 19.50 6.31 -3.86
C HIS A 78 20.58 6.45 -4.94
N ASP A 79 21.72 5.81 -4.71
CA ASP A 79 22.90 5.92 -5.56
C ASP A 79 22.66 5.29 -6.94
N ASP A 80 21.86 4.22 -7.00
CA ASP A 80 21.46 3.60 -8.26
C ASP A 80 20.57 4.55 -9.09
N VAL A 81 19.63 5.25 -8.44
CA VAL A 81 18.77 6.23 -9.12
C VAL A 81 19.58 7.41 -9.63
N GLU A 82 20.51 7.93 -8.84
CA GLU A 82 21.38 9.02 -9.29
C GLU A 82 22.26 8.59 -10.47
N LYS A 83 22.88 7.41 -10.37
CA LYS A 83 23.80 6.88 -11.38
C LYS A 83 23.12 6.57 -12.71
N PHE A 84 21.97 5.89 -12.68
CA PHE A 84 21.33 5.37 -13.90
C PHE A 84 20.18 6.23 -14.39
N CYS A 85 19.53 6.99 -13.49
CA CYS A 85 18.26 7.66 -13.77
C CYS A 85 18.24 9.14 -13.37
N GLY A 86 19.38 9.76 -13.08
CA GLY A 86 19.47 11.16 -12.61
C GLY A 86 18.82 12.19 -13.55
N ASP A 87 18.90 11.96 -14.86
CA ASP A 87 18.31 12.84 -15.89
C ASP A 87 16.81 12.61 -16.13
N VAL A 88 16.24 11.58 -15.49
CA VAL A 88 14.84 11.21 -15.72
C VAL A 88 13.92 12.11 -14.90
N LYS A 89 13.05 12.86 -15.59
CA LYS A 89 12.06 13.70 -14.92
C LYS A 89 11.12 12.87 -14.02
N PRO A 90 10.95 13.24 -12.74
CA PRO A 90 10.10 12.50 -11.81
C PRO A 90 8.61 12.51 -12.18
N GLY A 91 7.88 11.57 -11.59
CA GLY A 91 6.44 11.38 -11.79
C GLY A 91 6.09 10.38 -12.90
N LYS A 92 4.81 10.00 -12.96
CA LYS A 92 4.24 9.02 -13.92
C LYS A 92 5.00 7.68 -14.00
N GLY A 93 5.73 7.30 -12.95
CA GLY A 93 6.52 6.07 -12.90
C GLY A 93 7.76 6.04 -13.80
N ARG A 94 8.23 7.18 -14.32
CA ARG A 94 9.38 7.22 -15.25
C ARG A 94 10.67 6.69 -14.62
N ILE A 95 10.98 7.09 -13.39
CA ILE A 95 12.16 6.59 -12.64
C ILE A 95 12.08 5.06 -12.49
N MET A 96 10.93 4.52 -12.08
CA MET A 96 10.74 3.07 -11.97
C MET A 96 10.89 2.34 -13.30
N LYS A 97 10.52 2.98 -14.41
CA LYS A 97 10.74 2.43 -15.76
C LYS A 97 12.24 2.36 -16.07
N CYS A 98 12.97 3.46 -15.83
CA CYS A 98 14.42 3.51 -16.01
C CYS A 98 15.14 2.45 -15.14
N MET A 99 14.82 2.36 -13.85
CA MET A 99 15.39 1.34 -12.96
C MET A 99 15.10 -0.09 -13.44
N LYS A 100 13.95 -0.32 -14.11
CA LYS A 100 13.63 -1.63 -14.69
C LYS A 100 14.49 -1.95 -15.91
N GLU A 101 14.87 -0.94 -16.69
CA GLU A 101 15.78 -1.07 -17.82
C GLU A 101 17.21 -1.40 -17.32
N HIS A 102 17.62 -0.82 -16.19
CA HIS A 102 18.91 -1.07 -15.53
C HIS A 102 18.88 -2.16 -14.45
N LYS A 103 17.85 -3.03 -14.43
CA LYS A 103 17.59 -3.96 -13.31
C LYS A 103 18.77 -4.86 -12.94
N GLU A 104 19.63 -5.21 -13.89
CA GLU A 104 20.80 -6.07 -13.67
C GLU A 104 21.99 -5.28 -13.08
N GLU A 105 22.04 -3.96 -13.31
CA GLU A 105 23.12 -3.06 -12.88
C GLU A 105 22.88 -2.46 -11.50
N LEU A 106 21.65 -2.55 -10.99
CA LEU A 106 21.30 -2.09 -9.64
C LEU A 106 22.11 -2.83 -8.57
N SER A 107 22.40 -2.11 -7.48
CA SER A 107 23.00 -2.68 -6.28
C SER A 107 22.18 -3.84 -5.69
N ALA A 108 22.84 -4.70 -4.92
CA ALA A 108 22.18 -5.80 -4.22
C ALA A 108 21.11 -5.27 -3.25
N ALA A 109 21.41 -4.21 -2.51
CA ALA A 109 20.50 -3.57 -1.58
C ALA A 109 19.23 -3.06 -2.28
N CYS A 110 19.38 -2.34 -3.39
CA CYS A 110 18.22 -1.86 -4.15
C CYS A 110 17.38 -3.00 -4.74
N LYS A 111 18.03 -4.06 -5.24
CA LYS A 111 17.33 -5.25 -5.76
C LYS A 111 16.51 -5.95 -4.67
N GLU A 112 17.06 -6.06 -3.46
CA GLU A 112 16.38 -6.64 -2.30
C GLU A 112 15.13 -5.83 -1.95
N GLU A 113 15.23 -4.51 -1.83
CA GLU A 113 14.08 -3.66 -1.54
C GLU A 113 13.01 -3.71 -2.63
N ILE A 114 13.40 -3.76 -3.91
CA ILE A 114 12.47 -3.96 -5.03
C ILE A 114 11.75 -5.31 -4.91
N ALA A 115 12.44 -6.37 -4.48
CA ALA A 115 11.82 -7.67 -4.25
C ALA A 115 10.83 -7.63 -3.08
N SER A 116 11.23 -7.07 -1.94
CA SER A 116 10.37 -6.85 -0.76
C SER A 116 9.09 -6.08 -1.12
N ALA A 117 9.22 -5.00 -1.90
CA ALA A 117 8.09 -4.22 -2.36
C ALA A 117 7.15 -4.97 -3.32
N LYS A 118 7.69 -5.87 -4.16
CA LYS A 118 6.87 -6.74 -5.03
C LYS A 118 6.05 -7.74 -4.22
N GLU A 119 6.65 -8.35 -3.20
CA GLU A 119 5.95 -9.29 -2.31
C GLU A 119 4.84 -8.59 -1.52
N MET A 120 5.09 -7.38 -1.02
CA MET A 120 4.05 -6.56 -0.37
C MET A 120 2.88 -6.26 -1.31
N ARG A 121 3.15 -5.97 -2.60
CA ARG A 121 2.08 -5.74 -3.60
C ARG A 121 1.29 -6.99 -3.93
N LYS A 122 1.94 -8.16 -3.97
CA LYS A 122 1.29 -9.44 -4.23
C LYS A 122 0.28 -9.79 -3.14
N LYS A 123 0.58 -9.47 -1.88
CA LYS A 123 -0.33 -9.69 -0.73
C LYS A 123 -1.55 -8.77 -0.70
N ARG A 124 -1.61 -7.75 -1.56
CA ARG A 124 -2.69 -6.73 -1.62
C ARG A 124 -3.68 -6.96 -2.77
N LYS A 125 -3.37 -7.90 -3.65
CA LYS A 125 -4.26 -8.37 -4.72
C LYS A 125 -4.95 -9.63 -4.24
#